data_AF-A0A9E4CU59-F1
#
_entry.id   AF-A0A9E4CU59-F1
#
_cell.length_a   1.000
_cell.length_b   1.000
_cell.length_c   1.000
_cell.angle_alpha   90.00
_cell.angle_beta   90.00
_cell.angle_gamma   90.00
#
_symmetry.space_group_name_H-M   'P 1'
#
loop_
_entity.id
_entity.type
_entity.pdbx_description
1 polymer ?
#
loop_
_entity_poly.entity_id
_entity_poly.type
_entity_poly.pdbx_seq_one_letter_code
_entity_poly.pdbx_strand_id
1 'polypeptide(L)'
;MNWKVLLSPPEMSDIERAMLLSAFDSGWVAPAGPDLDAFEDELAEFTGAADVAGLASGTAALHLALQVVGVQPGDEVLMSD
;
A
#
# COMPACT_ATOMS: atom_id res chain seq x y z
N MET A 1 -32.24 -5.94 -21.06
CA MET A 1 -31.29 -6.43 -20.04
C MET A 1 -30.08 -5.52 -20.09
N ASN A 2 -29.79 -4.78 -19.02
CA ASN A 2 -28.67 -3.85 -19.01
C ASN A 2 -27.48 -4.54 -18.34
N TRP A 3 -26.59 -5.15 -19.14
CA TRP A 3 -25.40 -5.82 -18.62
C TRP A 3 -24.32 -4.77 -18.33
N LYS A 4 -23.80 -4.76 -17.10
CA LYS A 4 -22.67 -3.91 -16.71
C LYS A 4 -21.47 -4.79 -16.40
N VAL A 5 -20.43 -4.73 -17.25
CA VAL A 5 -19.10 -5.29 -16.96
C VAL A 5 -18.29 -4.21 -16.23
N LEU A 6 -17.74 -4.52 -15.06
CA LEU A 6 -16.77 -3.66 -14.38
C LEU A 6 -15.35 -4.08 -14.82
N LEU A 7 -14.45 -3.11 -14.98
CA LEU A 7 -13.07 -3.37 -15.42
C LEU A 7 -12.25 -4.11 -14.35
N SER A 8 -12.31 -3.63 -13.10
CA SER A 8 -11.60 -4.19 -11.95
C SER A 8 -12.35 -3.89 -10.66
N PRO A 9 -13.46 -4.61 -10.37
CA PRO A 9 -14.10 -4.51 -9.06
C PRO A 9 -13.19 -5.11 -7.98
N PRO A 10 -13.20 -4.58 -6.74
CA PRO A 10 -12.50 -5.24 -5.65
C PRO A 10 -13.13 -6.61 -5.38
N GLU A 11 -12.29 -7.62 -5.19
CA GLU A 11 -12.70 -8.92 -4.67
C GLU A 11 -12.47 -8.90 -3.16
N MET A 12 -13.57 -8.98 -2.40
CA MET A 12 -13.54 -9.00 -0.94
C MET A 12 -14.11 -10.34 -0.48
N SER A 13 -13.36 -11.06 0.35
CA SER A 13 -13.73 -12.36 0.91
C SER A 13 -14.00 -12.26 2.41
N ASP A 14 -14.31 -13.41 3.03
CA ASP A 14 -14.45 -13.51 4.47
C ASP A 14 -13.13 -13.25 5.22
N ILE A 15 -11.97 -13.38 4.54
CA ILE A 15 -10.64 -13.17 5.13
C ILE A 15 -10.44 -11.69 5.45
N GLU A 16 -10.60 -10.80 4.47
CA GLU A 16 -10.41 -9.35 4.69
C GLU A 16 -11.42 -8.82 5.71
N ARG A 17 -12.64 -9.37 5.71
CA ARG A 17 -13.66 -9.02 6.71
C ARG A 17 -13.23 -9.44 8.12
N ALA A 18 -12.66 -10.62 8.30
CA ALA A 18 -12.18 -11.10 9.58
C ALA A 18 -10.99 -10.26 10.09
N MET A 19 -10.04 -9.89 9.23
CA MET A 19 -8.92 -9.03 9.58
C MET A 19 -9.39 -7.64 10.03
N LEU A 20 -10.35 -7.04 9.31
CA LEU A 20 -10.94 -5.76 9.70
C LEU A 20 -11.63 -5.81 11.07
N LEU A 21 -12.38 -6.87 11.35
CA LEU A 21 -13.01 -7.05 12.65
C LEU A 21 -11.98 -7.28 13.76
N SER A 22 -10.93 -8.03 13.50
CA SER A 22 -9.82 -8.22 14.45
C SER A 22 -9.15 -6.90 14.82
N ALA A 23 -8.84 -6.05 13.84
CA ALA A 23 -8.29 -4.72 14.09
C ALA A 23 -9.23 -3.87 14.94
N PHE A 24 -10.54 -3.90 14.64
CA PHE A 24 -11.55 -3.18 15.41
C PHE A 24 -11.68 -3.68 16.85
N ASP A 25 -11.78 -5.00 17.05
CA ASP A 25 -11.94 -5.64 18.35
C ASP A 25 -10.69 -5.49 19.24
N SER A 26 -9.50 -5.39 18.63
CA SER A 26 -8.25 -5.11 19.34
C SER A 26 -8.16 -3.67 19.88
N GLY A 27 -9.03 -2.76 19.38
CA GLY A 27 -8.95 -1.33 19.66
C GLY A 27 -7.82 -0.60 18.91
N TRP A 28 -7.04 -1.30 18.08
CA TRP A 28 -5.94 -0.73 17.33
C TRP A 28 -6.38 -0.24 15.95
N VAL A 29 -7.15 0.85 15.94
CA VAL A 29 -7.59 1.52 14.70
C VAL A 29 -6.69 2.73 14.43
N ALA A 30 -5.44 2.46 14.06
CA ALA A 30 -4.41 3.47 13.84
C ALA A 30 -3.62 3.23 12.54
N PRO A 31 -3.00 4.29 11.95
CA PRO A 31 -2.26 4.17 10.69
C PRO A 31 -0.98 3.31 10.75
N ALA A 32 -0.47 3.02 11.94
CA ALA A 32 0.70 2.16 12.15
C ALA A 32 0.39 1.18 13.27
N GLY A 33 0.84 -0.06 13.14
CA GLY A 33 0.45 -1.15 14.04
C GLY A 33 0.87 -2.53 13.52
N PRO A 34 0.52 -3.59 14.27
CA PRO A 34 0.97 -4.95 13.96
C PRO A 34 0.52 -5.44 12.58
N ASP A 35 -0.66 -5.03 12.10
CA ASP A 35 -1.14 -5.38 10.76
C ASP A 35 -0.31 -4.69 9.65
N LEU A 36 0.22 -3.49 9.91
CA LEU A 36 1.12 -2.80 8.98
C LEU A 36 2.50 -3.47 8.97
N ASP A 37 3.05 -3.77 10.15
CA ASP A 37 4.34 -4.45 10.28
C ASP A 37 4.31 -5.81 9.55
N ALA A 38 3.23 -6.58 9.74
CA ALA A 38 3.04 -7.84 9.04
C ALA A 38 2.92 -7.67 7.51
N PHE A 39 2.20 -6.63 7.05
CA PHE A 39 2.10 -6.33 5.62
C PHE A 39 3.46 -5.97 5.01
N GLU A 40 4.28 -5.19 5.72
CA GLU A 40 5.63 -4.82 5.28
C GLU A 40 6.55 -6.06 5.18
N ASP A 41 6.53 -6.93 6.18
CA ASP A 41 7.29 -8.17 6.21
C ASP A 41 6.87 -9.13 5.08
N GLU A 42 5.57 -9.38 4.92
CA GLU A 42 5.04 -10.26 3.86
C GLU A 42 5.33 -9.71 2.47
N LEU A 43 5.24 -8.38 2.28
CA LEU A 43 5.55 -7.76 1.00
C LEU A 43 7.06 -7.78 0.71
N ALA A 44 7.92 -7.64 1.72
CA ALA A 44 9.36 -7.80 1.58
C ALA A 44 9.71 -9.22 1.13
N GLU A 45 9.11 -10.25 1.75
CA GLU A 45 9.26 -11.64 1.33
C GLU A 45 8.76 -11.87 -0.10
N PHE A 46 7.58 -11.35 -0.43
CA PHE A 46 6.97 -11.52 -1.75
C PHE A 46 7.79 -10.87 -2.88
N THR A 47 8.32 -9.67 -2.64
CA THR A 47 9.07 -8.90 -3.65
C THR A 47 10.57 -9.19 -3.68
N GLY A 48 11.12 -9.74 -2.59
CA GLY A 48 12.56 -9.89 -2.38
C GLY A 48 13.28 -8.57 -2.06
N ALA A 49 12.53 -7.51 -1.72
CA ALA A 49 13.11 -6.25 -1.28
C ALA A 49 13.80 -6.42 0.09
N ALA A 50 14.87 -5.67 0.33
CA ALA A 50 15.57 -5.68 1.62
C ALA A 50 14.72 -5.06 2.74
N ASP A 51 13.99 -3.99 2.42
CA ASP A 51 13.13 -3.24 3.32
C ASP A 51 11.89 -2.77 2.55
N VAL A 52 10.75 -2.68 3.25
CA VAL A 52 9.47 -2.17 2.73
C VAL A 52 8.92 -1.14 3.71
N ALA A 53 8.32 -0.07 3.17
CA ALA A 53 7.58 0.91 3.95
C ALA A 53 6.16 1.06 3.38
N GLY A 54 5.15 0.70 4.16
CA GLY A 54 3.75 0.81 3.83
C GLY A 54 3.26 2.25 3.97
N LEU A 55 2.67 2.78 2.90
CA LEU A 55 2.24 4.18 2.81
C LEU A 55 0.80 4.28 2.33
N ALA A 56 0.18 5.45 2.54
CA ALA A 56 -1.23 5.68 2.23
C ALA A 56 -1.59 5.52 0.73
N SER A 57 -0.62 5.59 -0.18
CA SER A 57 -0.82 5.39 -1.62
C SER A 57 0.50 5.22 -2.37
N GLY A 58 0.43 4.72 -3.61
CA GLY A 58 1.58 4.71 -4.53
C GLY A 58 2.13 6.10 -4.85
N THR A 59 1.29 7.14 -4.88
CA THR A 59 1.75 8.53 -5.05
C THR A 59 2.59 9.00 -3.86
N ALA A 60 2.19 8.68 -2.64
CA ALA A 60 2.96 8.99 -1.44
C ALA A 60 4.31 8.24 -1.43
N ALA A 61 4.31 6.97 -1.90
CA ALA A 61 5.54 6.19 -2.06
C ALA A 61 6.52 6.82 -3.05
N LEU A 62 6.06 7.23 -4.23
CA LEU A 62 6.91 7.91 -5.21
C LEU A 62 7.40 9.28 -4.72
N HIS A 63 6.51 10.05 -4.06
CA HIS A 63 6.89 11.33 -3.46
C HIS A 63 8.02 11.15 -2.44
N LEU A 64 7.87 10.21 -1.51
CA LEU A 64 8.88 9.93 -0.50
C LEU A 64 10.17 9.40 -1.12
N ALA A 65 10.08 8.51 -2.11
CA ALA A 65 11.24 7.97 -2.82
C ALA A 65 12.09 9.08 -3.45
N LEU A 66 11.47 10.04 -4.14
CA LEU A 66 12.17 11.18 -4.74
C LEU A 66 12.82 12.08 -3.68
N GLN A 67 12.15 12.28 -2.53
CA GLN A 67 12.74 13.02 -1.41
C GLN A 67 13.94 12.30 -0.80
N VAL A 68 13.86 10.97 -0.62
CA VAL A 68 14.92 10.16 -0.03
C VAL A 68 16.17 10.13 -0.92
N VAL A 69 16.01 10.03 -2.24
CA VAL A 69 17.16 10.10 -3.17
C VAL A 69 17.65 11.53 -3.43
N GLY A 70 16.99 12.53 -2.83
CA GLY A 70 17.50 13.90 -2.75
C GLY A 70 17.13 14.81 -3.91
N VAL A 71 16.11 14.50 -4.71
CA VAL A 71 15.69 15.34 -5.86
C VAL A 71 15.36 16.76 -5.41
N GLN A 72 15.92 17.75 -6.11
CA GLN A 72 15.76 19.18 -5.86
C GLN A 72 15.17 19.93 -7.07
N PRO A 73 14.68 21.17 -6.87
CA PRO A 73 14.33 22.04 -7.97
C PRO A 73 15.50 22.23 -8.95
N GLY A 74 15.25 21.93 -10.22
CA GLY A 74 16.25 21.99 -11.30
C GLY A 74 16.79 20.63 -11.72
N ASP A 75 16.54 19.56 -10.95
CA ASP A 75 16.89 18.20 -11.34
C ASP A 75 15.93 17.64 -12.39
N GLU A 76 16.47 16.78 -13.27
CA GLU A 76 15.69 16.06 -14.29
C GLU A 76 15.37 14.64 -13.80
N VAL A 77 14.11 14.23 -13.91
CA VAL A 77 13.64 12.88 -13.59
C VAL A 77 13.00 12.28 -14.85
N LEU A 78 13.58 11.21 -15.37
CA LEU A 78 13.06 10.52 -16.54
C LEU A 78 11.78 9.75 -16.18
N MET A 79 10.77 9.86 -17.03
CA MET A 79 9.44 9.28 -16.83
C MET A 79 8.89 8.72 -18.15
N SER A 80 7.89 7.84 -18.06
CA SER A 80 7.13 7.39 -19.22
C SER A 80 6.25 8.51 -19.76
N ASP A 81 6.05 8.55 -21.08
CA ASP A 81 5.12 9.44 -21.77
C ASP A 81 3.66 8.98 -21.60
#